data_AF-A0AAU2MH70-F1
#
_entry.id   AF-A0AAU2MH70-F1
#
_cell.length_a   1.000
_cell.length_b   1.000
_cell.length_c   1.000
_cell.angle_alpha   90.00
_cell.angle_beta   90.00
_cell.angle_gamma   90.00
#
_symmetry.space_group_name_H-M   'P 1'
#
loop_
_entity.id
_entity.type
_entity.pdbx_description
1 polymer ?
#
loop_
_entity_poly.entity_id
_entity_poly.type
_entity_poly.pdbx_seq_one_letter_code
_entity_poly.pdbx_strand_id
1 'polypeptide(L)'
;MTPAAVEALARNAHAVFGPAGYVFMWTMAATGMRPAELYGLTREYCYPAWPGSDLRVDPDEAERYAEDVGRYGKGEGLMPAVRVERQVQYEGDGLQFFPPKYESLRTLVVPPFLAEMLERLLKEHESRWVFPSISGGNLRSANFDHKYWRPIADGAKVDEGPRWPGERLALPEVPAFTGKRLYLIRHGAKSWLDEDGHSRFAVESRMGHEVPGVEGVYSSVTVPMERAIMKTLQERWESVPGRMGDAVWG
;
A
#
# COMPACT_ATOMS: atom_id res chain seq x y z
N MET A 1 -7.51 -5.71 -13.42
CA MET A 1 -6.21 -6.25 -12.93
C MET A 1 -6.52 -7.56 -12.24
N THR A 2 -5.78 -8.65 -12.44
CA THR A 2 -6.09 -9.91 -11.73
C THR A 2 -5.28 -10.02 -10.43
N PRO A 3 -5.82 -10.65 -9.37
CA PRO A 3 -5.04 -10.94 -8.15
C PRO A 3 -3.76 -11.75 -8.44
N ALA A 4 -3.82 -12.69 -9.41
CA ALA A 4 -2.65 -13.45 -9.85
C ALA A 4 -1.54 -12.58 -10.48
N ALA A 5 -1.89 -11.49 -11.17
CA ALA A 5 -0.89 -10.57 -11.71
C ALA A 5 -0.21 -9.78 -10.57
N VAL A 6 -0.95 -9.40 -9.51
CA VAL A 6 -0.36 -8.78 -8.32
C VAL A 6 0.57 -9.74 -7.62
N GLU A 7 0.18 -11.02 -7.49
CA GLU A 7 1.04 -12.06 -6.92
C GLU A 7 2.34 -12.24 -7.71
N ALA A 8 2.28 -12.27 -9.05
CA ALA A 8 3.47 -12.36 -9.87
C ALA A 8 4.41 -11.16 -9.67
N LEU A 9 3.86 -9.93 -9.62
CA LEU A 9 4.65 -8.73 -9.29
C LEU A 9 5.24 -8.80 -7.88
N ALA A 10 4.48 -9.28 -6.90
CA ALA A 10 4.92 -9.41 -5.51
C ALA A 10 6.06 -10.42 -5.37
N ARG A 11 6.00 -11.55 -6.08
CA ARG A 11 7.08 -12.55 -6.15
C ARG A 11 8.35 -11.99 -6.77
N ASN A 12 8.21 -11.26 -7.88
CA ASN A 12 9.36 -10.58 -8.49
C ASN A 12 9.94 -9.53 -7.53
N ALA A 13 9.10 -8.75 -6.86
CA ALA A 13 9.53 -7.77 -5.86
C ALA A 13 10.24 -8.42 -4.66
N HIS A 14 9.76 -9.58 -4.22
CA HIS A 14 10.41 -10.39 -3.18
C HIS A 14 11.81 -10.83 -3.57
N ALA A 15 11.98 -11.35 -4.79
CA ALA A 15 13.29 -11.74 -5.31
C ALA A 15 14.28 -10.56 -5.41
N VAL A 16 13.77 -9.32 -5.55
CA VAL A 16 14.60 -8.11 -5.66
C VAL A 16 15.01 -7.53 -4.31
N PHE A 17 14.06 -7.38 -3.37
CA PHE A 17 14.33 -6.68 -2.11
C PHE A 17 13.62 -7.28 -0.90
N GLY A 18 13.34 -8.58 -0.98
CA GLY A 18 12.86 -9.40 0.13
C GLY A 18 11.41 -9.13 0.52
N PRO A 19 11.02 -9.47 1.76
CA PRO A 19 9.65 -9.33 2.24
C PRO A 19 9.05 -7.94 2.04
N ALA A 20 9.85 -6.87 2.20
CA ALA A 20 9.39 -5.50 1.98
C ALA A 20 8.80 -5.29 0.58
N GLY A 21 9.40 -5.90 -0.45
CA GLY A 21 8.90 -5.80 -1.82
C GLY A 21 7.61 -6.55 -2.07
N TYR A 22 7.49 -7.76 -1.49
CA TYR A 22 6.26 -8.53 -1.57
C TYR A 22 5.08 -7.78 -0.94
N VAL A 23 5.27 -7.30 0.30
CA VAL A 23 4.24 -6.59 1.06
C VAL A 23 3.92 -5.23 0.42
N PHE A 24 4.90 -4.54 -0.16
CA PHE A 24 4.69 -3.28 -0.89
C PHE A 24 3.68 -3.47 -2.04
N MET A 25 3.84 -4.51 -2.86
CA MET A 25 2.96 -4.76 -4.01
C MET A 25 1.52 -5.04 -3.57
N TRP A 26 1.34 -5.86 -2.53
CA TRP A 26 0.03 -6.14 -1.97
C TRP A 26 -0.58 -4.95 -1.25
N THR A 27 0.24 -4.12 -0.60
CA THR A 27 -0.23 -2.86 0.02
C THR A 27 -0.76 -1.92 -1.05
N MET A 28 -0.03 -1.72 -2.14
CA MET A 28 -0.50 -0.86 -3.23
C MET A 28 -1.81 -1.38 -3.86
N ALA A 29 -1.90 -2.68 -4.10
CA ALA A 29 -3.09 -3.30 -4.69
C ALA A 29 -4.31 -3.26 -3.76
N ALA A 30 -4.13 -3.49 -2.45
CA ALA A 30 -5.22 -3.50 -1.50
C ALA A 30 -5.68 -2.08 -1.11
N THR A 31 -4.75 -1.12 -1.00
CA THR A 31 -5.06 0.24 -0.53
C THR A 31 -5.37 1.23 -1.66
N GLY A 32 -4.84 0.98 -2.85
CA GLY A 32 -4.88 1.95 -3.94
C GLY A 32 -4.06 3.22 -3.64
N MET A 33 -3.16 3.23 -2.65
CA MET A 33 -2.31 4.40 -2.39
C MET A 33 -1.48 4.80 -3.61
N ARG A 34 -1.20 6.10 -3.74
CA ARG A 34 -0.32 6.63 -4.78
C ARG A 34 1.13 6.21 -4.46
N PRO A 35 2.02 6.05 -5.46
CA PRO A 35 3.41 5.68 -5.21
C PRO A 35 4.11 6.60 -4.20
N ALA A 36 3.92 7.93 -4.32
CA ALA A 36 4.50 8.90 -3.39
C ALA A 36 3.96 8.79 -1.95
N GLU A 37 2.72 8.32 -1.76
CA GLU A 37 2.15 8.04 -0.43
C GLU A 37 2.80 6.79 0.16
N LEU A 38 2.97 5.72 -0.64
CA LEU A 38 3.64 4.48 -0.20
C LEU A 38 5.12 4.68 0.10
N TYR A 39 5.83 5.40 -0.76
CA TYR A 39 7.23 5.76 -0.53
C TYR A 39 7.38 6.63 0.72
N GLY A 40 6.34 7.39 1.08
CA GLY A 40 6.31 8.24 2.26
C GLY A 40 5.73 7.59 3.51
N LEU A 41 5.27 6.34 3.44
CA LEU A 41 4.61 5.68 4.56
C LEU A 41 5.64 5.32 5.64
N THR A 42 5.38 5.78 6.85
CA THR A 42 6.22 5.55 8.03
C THR A 42 5.45 4.82 9.11
N ARG A 43 6.18 4.23 10.07
CA ARG A 43 5.65 3.32 11.09
C ARG A 43 4.49 3.93 11.87
N GLU A 44 4.56 5.22 12.20
CA GLU A 44 3.56 5.91 13.03
C GLU A 44 2.17 6.02 12.39
N TYR A 45 2.07 5.81 11.07
CA TYR A 45 0.83 5.84 10.29
C TYR A 45 0.45 4.47 9.72
N CYS A 46 1.09 3.40 10.19
CA CYS A 46 0.89 2.04 9.70
C CYS A 46 0.41 1.11 10.83
N TYR A 47 -0.47 0.17 10.48
CA TYR A 47 -0.81 -0.93 11.36
C TYR A 47 0.46 -1.75 11.71
N PRO A 48 0.65 -2.20 12.97
CA PRO A 48 -0.29 -2.10 14.10
C PRO A 48 -0.11 -0.87 14.99
N ALA A 49 0.84 0.03 14.68
CA ALA A 49 1.15 1.16 15.55
C ALA A 49 0.04 2.22 15.53
N TRP A 50 -0.48 2.54 14.33
CA TRP A 50 -1.60 3.46 14.15
C TRP A 50 -2.93 2.78 14.54
N PRO A 51 -3.88 3.47 15.22
CA PRO A 51 -3.91 4.91 15.54
C PRO A 51 -3.19 5.32 16.83
N GLY A 52 -2.71 4.37 17.64
CA GLY A 52 -2.08 4.68 18.93
C GLY A 52 -0.81 5.53 18.83
N SER A 53 -0.08 5.41 17.71
CA SER A 53 1.12 6.18 17.40
C SER A 53 0.88 7.49 16.65
N ASP A 54 -0.37 7.90 16.43
CA ASP A 54 -0.65 9.15 15.73
C ASP A 54 0.05 10.33 16.43
N LEU A 55 0.73 11.18 15.65
CA LEU A 55 1.53 12.29 16.17
C LEU A 55 0.68 13.44 16.72
N ARG A 56 -0.63 13.45 16.44
CA ARG A 56 -1.58 14.46 16.91
C ARG A 56 -1.16 15.90 16.64
N VAL A 57 -0.69 16.13 15.42
CA VAL A 57 -0.11 17.41 15.01
C VAL A 57 -1.12 18.56 14.96
N ASP A 58 -2.41 18.25 14.88
CA ASP A 58 -3.51 19.22 14.81
C ASP A 58 -4.43 19.08 16.04
N PRO A 59 -4.43 20.05 16.98
CA PRO A 59 -5.28 20.00 18.17
C PRO A 59 -6.78 20.11 17.84
N ASP A 60 -7.16 20.66 16.69
CA ASP A 60 -8.56 20.85 16.31
C ASP A 60 -9.21 19.52 15.86
N GLU A 61 -8.42 18.48 15.63
CA GLU A 61 -8.89 17.17 15.20
C GLU A 61 -9.00 16.14 16.35
N ALA A 62 -9.19 16.64 17.59
CA ALA A 62 -9.30 15.81 18.80
C ALA A 62 -10.40 14.75 18.74
N GLU A 63 -11.57 15.11 18.18
CA GLU A 63 -12.70 14.19 18.01
C GLU A 63 -12.36 13.06 17.04
N ARG A 64 -11.75 13.38 15.89
CA ARG A 64 -11.25 12.40 14.92
C ARG A 64 -10.27 11.42 15.55
N TYR A 65 -9.34 11.88 16.40
CA TYR A 65 -8.43 10.98 17.12
C TYR A 65 -9.16 10.00 18.04
N ALA A 66 -10.19 10.47 18.76
CA ALA A 66 -10.97 9.62 19.66
C ALA A 66 -11.79 8.59 18.87
N GLU A 67 -12.39 8.99 17.74
CA GLU A 67 -13.10 8.08 16.84
C GLU A 67 -12.17 7.01 16.24
N ASP A 68 -10.98 7.41 15.79
CA ASP A 68 -10.02 6.50 15.18
C ASP A 68 -9.61 5.38 16.15
N VAL A 69 -9.34 5.71 17.42
CA VAL A 69 -8.99 4.73 18.47
C VAL A 69 -10.14 3.76 18.76
N GLY A 70 -11.39 4.18 18.61
CA GLY A 70 -12.57 3.32 18.79
C GLY A 70 -12.91 2.45 17.58
N ARG A 71 -12.37 2.78 16.39
CA ARG A 71 -12.71 2.13 15.12
C ARG A 71 -11.59 1.27 14.55
N TYR A 72 -10.35 1.70 14.73
CA TYR A 72 -9.17 1.11 14.10
C TYR A 72 -8.12 0.63 15.10
N GLY A 73 -7.33 -0.35 14.67
CA GLY A 73 -6.23 -0.89 15.46
C GLY A 73 -6.28 -2.42 15.56
N LYS A 74 -5.62 -2.95 16.57
CA LYS A 74 -5.51 -4.39 16.85
C LYS A 74 -6.47 -4.78 17.96
N GLY A 75 -7.32 -5.77 17.72
CA GLY A 75 -8.21 -6.33 18.74
C GLY A 75 -9.59 -6.66 18.21
N GLU A 76 -10.41 -7.25 19.08
CA GLU A 76 -11.79 -7.59 18.76
C GLU A 76 -12.60 -6.33 18.44
N GLY A 77 -13.38 -6.37 17.36
CA GLY A 77 -14.21 -5.24 16.92
C GLY A 77 -13.45 -4.13 16.18
N LEU A 78 -12.12 -4.02 16.31
CA LEU A 78 -11.32 -3.01 15.60
C LEU A 78 -10.97 -3.47 14.18
N MET A 79 -10.70 -2.50 13.29
CA MET A 79 -10.25 -2.76 11.94
C MET A 79 -8.77 -2.37 11.77
N PRO A 80 -7.88 -3.25 11.28
CA PRO A 80 -6.53 -2.86 10.93
C PRO A 80 -6.56 -1.85 9.77
N ALA A 81 -5.76 -0.80 9.88
CA ALA A 81 -5.77 0.29 8.90
C ALA A 81 -4.42 1.00 8.79
N VAL A 82 -4.22 1.66 7.65
CA VAL A 82 -3.11 2.58 7.43
C VAL A 82 -3.65 4.00 7.22
N ARG A 83 -2.92 5.00 7.71
CA ARG A 83 -3.27 6.40 7.57
C ARG A 83 -2.46 7.04 6.45
N VAL A 84 -3.16 7.63 5.48
CA VAL A 84 -2.51 8.45 4.45
C VAL A 84 -2.46 9.88 4.94
N GLU A 85 -1.39 10.18 5.67
CA GLU A 85 -1.17 11.52 6.24
C GLU A 85 -0.34 12.42 5.33
N ARG A 86 0.54 11.84 4.52
CA ARG A 86 1.53 12.57 3.73
C ARG A 86 2.02 11.77 2.53
N GLN A 87 2.74 12.44 1.66
CA GLN A 87 3.48 11.85 0.55
C GLN A 87 4.88 12.45 0.46
N VAL A 88 5.80 11.77 -0.22
CA VAL A 88 7.14 12.30 -0.47
C VAL A 88 7.26 12.94 -1.84
N GLN A 89 7.82 14.15 -1.90
CA GLN A 89 8.17 14.84 -3.15
C GLN A 89 9.56 15.45 -3.10
N TYR A 90 10.13 15.68 -4.28
CA TYR A 90 11.35 16.46 -4.40
C TYR A 90 10.99 17.94 -4.42
N GLU A 91 11.64 18.72 -3.57
CA GLU A 91 11.61 20.17 -3.59
C GLU A 91 13.05 20.68 -3.47
N GLY A 92 13.52 21.40 -4.49
CA GLY A 92 14.95 21.67 -4.67
C GLY A 92 15.75 20.38 -4.75
N ASP A 93 16.82 20.30 -3.97
CA ASP A 93 17.74 19.16 -3.94
C ASP A 93 17.33 18.07 -2.91
N GLY A 94 16.23 18.28 -2.19
CA GLY A 94 15.81 17.44 -1.06
C GLY A 94 14.52 16.66 -1.30
N LEU A 95 14.45 15.44 -0.76
CA LEU A 95 13.19 14.72 -0.61
C LEU A 95 12.50 15.18 0.68
N GLN A 96 11.29 15.71 0.57
CA GLN A 96 10.51 16.24 1.68
C GLN A 96 9.11 15.62 1.75
N PHE A 97 8.47 15.76 2.92
CA PHE A 97 7.06 15.40 3.10
C PHE A 97 6.16 16.55 2.72
N PHE A 98 5.07 16.23 2.03
CA PHE A 98 3.98 17.14 1.69
C PHE A 98 2.64 16.49 2.08
N PRO A 99 1.58 17.28 2.28
CA PRO A 99 0.23 16.75 2.36
C PRO A 99 -0.09 15.85 1.16
N PRO A 100 -1.01 14.87 1.30
CA PRO A 100 -1.45 14.04 0.19
C PRO A 100 -2.01 14.93 -0.92
N LYS A 101 -1.97 14.43 -2.15
CA LYS A 101 -2.47 15.22 -3.29
C LYS A 101 -3.92 15.61 -3.06
N TYR A 102 -4.26 16.87 -3.29
CA TYR A 102 -5.61 17.42 -3.03
C TYR A 102 -6.01 17.37 -1.55
N GLU A 103 -5.04 17.38 -0.63
CA GLU A 103 -5.29 17.31 0.82
C GLU A 103 -6.16 16.10 1.21
N SER A 104 -6.05 15.02 0.44
CA SER A 104 -6.84 13.79 0.58
C SER A 104 -6.38 12.89 1.73
N LEU A 105 -6.30 13.47 2.93
CA LEU A 105 -6.09 12.80 4.20
C LEU A 105 -7.17 11.75 4.41
N ARG A 106 -6.78 10.50 4.66
CA ARG A 106 -7.74 9.39 4.76
C ARG A 106 -7.17 8.20 5.49
N THR A 107 -8.08 7.47 6.14
CA THR A 107 -7.79 6.17 6.75
C THR A 107 -8.21 5.06 5.79
N LEU A 108 -7.34 4.06 5.62
CA LEU A 108 -7.57 2.95 4.72
C LEU A 108 -7.53 1.64 5.51
N VAL A 109 -8.70 1.04 5.72
CA VAL A 109 -8.76 -0.33 6.23
C VAL A 109 -8.01 -1.29 5.32
N VAL A 110 -7.29 -2.23 5.93
CA VAL A 110 -6.55 -3.28 5.25
C VAL A 110 -7.15 -4.64 5.57
N PRO A 111 -7.15 -5.61 4.64
CA PRO A 111 -7.63 -6.96 4.90
C PRO A 111 -6.72 -7.70 5.90
N PRO A 112 -7.23 -8.73 6.61
CA PRO A 112 -6.46 -9.48 7.61
C PRO A 112 -5.09 -9.99 7.12
N PHE A 113 -5.00 -10.57 5.92
CA PHE A 113 -3.73 -11.07 5.39
C PHE A 113 -2.66 -9.97 5.30
N LEU A 114 -3.08 -8.76 4.92
CA LEU A 114 -2.16 -7.64 4.79
C LEU A 114 -1.78 -7.06 6.17
N ALA A 115 -2.72 -7.06 7.11
CA ALA A 115 -2.45 -6.65 8.49
C ALA A 115 -1.37 -7.54 9.13
N GLU A 116 -1.46 -8.86 8.96
CA GLU A 116 -0.46 -9.81 9.44
C GLU A 116 0.91 -9.59 8.79
N MET A 117 0.93 -9.38 7.47
CA MET A 117 2.18 -9.11 6.74
C MET A 117 2.83 -7.79 7.15
N LEU A 118 2.05 -6.72 7.34
CA LEU A 118 2.56 -5.43 7.80
C LEU A 118 3.13 -5.54 9.22
N GLU A 119 2.40 -6.20 10.12
CA GLU A 119 2.88 -6.42 11.49
C GLU A 119 4.19 -7.22 11.52
N ARG A 120 4.30 -8.28 10.71
CA ARG A 120 5.53 -9.07 10.62
C ARG A 120 6.67 -8.27 9.97
N LEU A 121 6.39 -7.57 8.87
CA LEU A 121 7.39 -6.73 8.19
C LEU A 121 8.03 -5.72 9.14
N LEU A 122 7.20 -5.02 9.92
CA LEU A 122 7.68 -4.01 10.85
C LEU A 122 8.48 -4.58 12.03
N LYS A 123 8.47 -5.90 12.27
CA LYS A 123 9.34 -6.59 13.24
C LYS A 123 10.68 -7.01 12.64
N GLU A 124 10.77 -7.16 11.33
CA GLU A 124 12.01 -7.57 10.63
C GLU A 124 13.04 -6.44 10.51
N HIS A 125 12.63 -5.17 10.68
CA HIS A 125 13.54 -4.03 10.55
C HIS A 125 13.17 -2.84 11.45
N GLU A 126 14.19 -2.02 11.74
CA GLU A 126 14.04 -0.78 12.51
C GLU A 126 13.90 0.49 11.66
N SER A 127 13.85 0.36 10.34
CA SER A 127 13.68 1.50 9.44
C SER A 127 12.43 2.31 9.77
N ARG A 128 12.53 3.64 9.70
CA ARG A 128 11.37 4.54 9.81
C ARG A 128 10.36 4.34 8.66
N TRP A 129 10.85 3.89 7.50
CA TRP A 129 10.02 3.60 6.33
C TRP A 129 9.38 2.23 6.49
N VAL A 130 8.08 2.12 6.22
CA VAL A 130 7.42 0.79 6.20
C VAL A 130 8.01 -0.08 5.08
N PHE A 131 8.35 0.55 3.95
CA PHE A 131 8.98 -0.12 2.81
C PHE A 131 10.34 0.53 2.52
N PRO A 132 11.41 0.12 3.22
CA PRO A 132 12.75 0.61 2.92
C PRO A 132 13.22 0.09 1.55
N SER A 133 14.07 0.87 0.88
CA SER A 133 14.86 0.37 -0.24
C SER A 133 15.86 -0.70 0.24
N ILE A 134 16.53 -1.40 -0.68
CA ILE A 134 17.57 -2.39 -0.32
C ILE A 134 18.71 -1.75 0.50
N SER A 135 18.96 -0.46 0.30
CA SER A 135 19.96 0.30 1.06
C SER A 135 19.41 0.88 2.37
N GLY A 136 18.20 0.49 2.80
CA GLY A 136 17.52 1.01 3.99
C GLY A 136 16.87 2.40 3.82
N GLY A 137 17.01 3.01 2.64
CA GLY A 137 16.58 4.39 2.37
C GLY A 137 15.14 4.50 1.85
N ASN A 138 14.77 5.70 1.38
CA ASN A 138 13.48 5.95 0.76
C ASN A 138 13.43 5.40 -0.67
N LEU A 139 12.33 4.73 -1.06
CA LEU A 139 12.16 4.16 -2.40
C LEU A 139 12.19 5.21 -3.52
N ARG A 140 11.68 6.42 -3.29
CA ARG A 140 11.76 7.51 -4.28
C ARG A 140 13.19 7.93 -4.53
N SER A 141 13.98 8.13 -3.47
CA SER A 141 15.41 8.44 -3.58
C SER A 141 16.23 7.30 -4.18
N ALA A 142 15.77 6.06 -4.02
CA ALA A 142 16.39 4.89 -4.64
C ALA A 142 16.07 4.74 -6.14
N ASN A 143 15.33 5.68 -6.73
CA ASN A 143 14.86 5.62 -8.12
C ASN A 143 14.06 4.33 -8.39
N PHE A 144 13.01 4.11 -7.58
CA PHE A 144 12.17 2.90 -7.63
C PHE A 144 11.73 2.51 -9.04
N ASP A 145 11.22 3.48 -9.79
CA ASP A 145 10.65 3.24 -11.11
C ASP A 145 11.65 2.55 -12.04
N HIS A 146 12.92 2.97 -12.05
CA HIS A 146 13.93 2.38 -12.91
C HIS A 146 14.64 1.19 -12.28
N LYS A 147 15.01 1.28 -11.00
CA LYS A 147 15.86 0.27 -10.34
C LYS A 147 15.09 -0.92 -9.77
N TYR A 148 13.76 -0.84 -9.66
CA TYR A 148 12.93 -1.87 -9.05
C TYR A 148 11.77 -2.20 -9.98
N TRP A 149 10.92 -1.22 -10.29
CA TRP A 149 9.67 -1.47 -11.02
C TRP A 149 9.89 -2.05 -12.41
N ARG A 150 10.82 -1.50 -13.21
CA ARG A 150 11.08 -2.03 -14.56
C ARG A 150 11.47 -3.51 -14.53
N PRO A 151 12.49 -3.95 -13.77
CA PRO A 151 12.77 -5.38 -13.65
C PRO A 151 11.60 -6.21 -13.10
N ILE A 152 10.83 -5.69 -12.15
CA ILE A 152 9.71 -6.42 -11.54
C ILE A 152 8.57 -6.64 -12.55
N ALA A 153 8.26 -5.66 -13.39
CA ALA A 153 7.16 -5.73 -14.34
C ALA A 153 7.57 -6.33 -15.69
N ASP A 154 8.71 -5.88 -16.21
CA ASP A 154 9.22 -6.19 -17.55
C ASP A 154 10.15 -7.42 -17.55
N GLY A 155 10.37 -8.04 -16.39
CA GLY A 155 11.34 -9.14 -16.23
C GLY A 155 12.79 -8.65 -16.29
N ALA A 156 13.71 -9.55 -15.97
CA ALA A 156 15.15 -9.31 -16.04
C ALA A 156 15.89 -10.63 -16.22
N LYS A 157 16.93 -10.65 -17.06
CA LYS A 157 17.85 -11.80 -17.14
C LYS A 157 18.92 -11.68 -16.06
N VAL A 158 19.56 -12.80 -15.72
CA VAL A 158 20.64 -12.85 -14.72
C VAL A 158 21.77 -11.86 -15.01
N ASP A 159 22.09 -11.63 -16.28
CA ASP A 159 23.17 -10.76 -16.73
C ASP A 159 22.73 -9.31 -17.04
N GLU A 160 21.43 -9.04 -17.07
CA GLU A 160 20.84 -7.77 -17.47
C GLU A 160 20.13 -7.06 -16.30
N GLY A 161 20.20 -5.72 -16.24
CA GLY A 161 19.46 -4.92 -15.26
C GLY A 161 20.27 -4.41 -14.05
N PRO A 162 19.60 -3.81 -13.05
CA PRO A 162 20.25 -3.24 -11.87
C PRO A 162 20.99 -4.28 -11.05
N ARG A 163 22.16 -3.92 -10.51
CA ARG A 163 22.90 -4.78 -9.57
C ARG A 163 22.34 -4.59 -8.17
N TRP A 164 21.64 -5.60 -7.67
CA TRP A 164 21.23 -5.70 -6.28
C TRP A 164 22.22 -6.57 -5.48
N PRO A 165 22.37 -6.35 -4.17
CA PRO A 165 23.09 -7.27 -3.29
C PRO A 165 22.48 -8.68 -3.34
N GLY A 166 23.33 -9.70 -3.46
CA GLY A 166 22.92 -11.11 -3.51
C GLY A 166 23.12 -11.77 -4.87
N GLU A 167 22.57 -12.97 -5.00
CA GLU A 167 22.60 -13.73 -6.26
C GLU A 167 21.66 -13.08 -7.27
N ARG A 168 22.12 -12.97 -8.53
CA ARG A 168 21.28 -12.41 -9.59
C ARG A 168 20.27 -13.45 -10.03
N LEU A 169 19.00 -13.12 -9.88
CA LEU A 169 17.90 -13.99 -10.26
C LEU A 169 17.29 -13.51 -11.58
N ALA A 170 17.00 -14.44 -12.48
CA ALA A 170 16.14 -14.14 -13.61
C ALA A 170 14.72 -13.87 -13.07
N LEU A 171 14.15 -12.73 -13.45
CA LEU A 171 12.76 -12.38 -13.14
C LEU A 171 11.89 -12.65 -14.37
N PRO A 172 10.80 -13.42 -14.23
CA PRO A 172 9.83 -13.56 -15.31
C PRO A 172 9.14 -12.24 -15.59
N GLU A 173 8.76 -12.01 -16.85
CA GLU A 173 7.85 -10.93 -17.21
C GLU A 173 6.48 -11.12 -16.53
N VAL A 174 5.81 -10.00 -16.22
CA VAL A 174 4.39 -10.02 -15.86
C VAL A 174 3.61 -9.40 -17.03
N PRO A 175 3.04 -10.21 -17.95
CA PRO A 175 2.49 -9.71 -19.22
C PRO A 175 1.44 -8.61 -19.09
N ALA A 176 0.66 -8.62 -18.01
CA ALA A 176 -0.35 -7.58 -17.75
C ALA A 176 0.26 -6.20 -17.44
N PHE A 177 1.55 -6.13 -17.12
CA PHE A 177 2.28 -4.94 -16.67
C PHE A 177 3.55 -4.61 -17.45
N THR A 178 3.98 -5.47 -18.39
CA THR A 178 5.11 -5.18 -19.28
C THR A 178 4.95 -3.81 -19.98
N GLY A 179 5.96 -2.96 -19.88
CA GLY A 179 6.01 -1.60 -20.39
C GLY A 179 5.13 -0.59 -19.65
N LYS A 180 4.35 -1.04 -18.66
CA LYS A 180 3.36 -0.18 -17.98
C LYS A 180 3.95 0.52 -16.77
N ARG A 181 3.24 1.54 -16.28
CA ARG A 181 3.64 2.30 -15.09
C ARG A 181 3.10 1.61 -13.83
N LEU A 182 3.87 1.68 -12.74
CA LEU A 182 3.46 1.22 -11.40
C LEU A 182 2.07 1.76 -11.01
N TYR A 183 1.76 3.00 -11.40
CA TYR A 183 0.48 3.66 -11.13
C TYR A 183 -0.75 2.85 -11.61
N LEU A 184 -0.61 1.96 -12.59
CA LEU A 184 -1.73 1.11 -13.03
C LEU A 184 -2.19 0.12 -11.95
N ILE A 185 -1.35 -0.23 -10.96
CA ILE A 185 -1.80 -1.04 -9.82
C ILE A 185 -2.91 -0.31 -9.05
N ARG A 186 -2.76 1.01 -8.85
CA ARG A 186 -3.79 1.85 -8.22
C ARG A 186 -5.08 1.88 -9.04
N HIS A 187 -5.00 1.96 -10.37
CA HIS A 187 -6.20 1.86 -11.21
C HIS A 187 -6.88 0.49 -11.06
N GLY A 188 -6.09 -0.58 -11.04
CA GLY A 188 -6.58 -1.92 -10.78
C GLY A 188 -7.26 -2.06 -9.41
N ALA A 189 -6.70 -1.45 -8.37
CA ALA A 189 -7.28 -1.42 -7.04
C ALA A 189 -8.66 -0.76 -7.03
N LYS A 190 -8.83 0.37 -7.73
CA LYS A 190 -10.15 1.00 -7.91
C LYS A 190 -11.12 0.06 -8.63
N SER A 191 -10.69 -0.55 -9.74
CA SER A 191 -11.52 -1.47 -10.51
C SER A 191 -11.98 -2.67 -9.67
N TRP A 192 -11.14 -3.20 -8.77
CA TRP A 192 -11.58 -4.25 -7.85
C TRP A 192 -12.76 -3.81 -7.00
N LEU A 193 -12.70 -2.61 -6.44
CA LEU A 193 -13.77 -2.10 -5.60
C LEU A 193 -15.06 -1.87 -6.38
N ASP A 194 -14.94 -1.37 -7.62
CA ASP A 194 -16.07 -1.18 -8.53
C ASP A 194 -16.70 -2.55 -8.93
N GLU A 195 -15.87 -3.55 -9.25
CA GLU A 195 -16.29 -4.92 -9.58
C GLU A 195 -16.97 -5.63 -8.41
N ASP A 196 -16.52 -5.37 -7.18
CA ASP A 196 -17.06 -5.96 -5.94
C ASP A 196 -18.37 -5.29 -5.48
N GLY A 197 -18.84 -4.27 -6.21
CA GLY A 197 -20.13 -3.61 -5.96
C GLY A 197 -20.13 -2.65 -4.78
N HIS A 198 -18.97 -2.13 -4.37
CA HIS A 198 -18.91 -1.11 -3.31
C HIS A 198 -19.53 0.21 -3.77
N SER A 199 -20.06 0.98 -2.81
CA SER A 199 -20.66 2.27 -3.15
C SER A 199 -19.62 3.21 -3.76
N ARG A 200 -20.03 3.98 -4.77
CA ARG A 200 -19.18 4.97 -5.43
C ARG A 200 -18.51 5.89 -4.41
N PHE A 201 -19.27 6.38 -3.43
CA PHE A 201 -18.72 7.20 -2.36
C PHE A 201 -17.57 6.50 -1.62
N ALA A 202 -17.75 5.25 -1.15
CA ALA A 202 -16.70 4.52 -0.45
C ALA A 202 -15.45 4.30 -1.33
N VAL A 203 -15.65 4.00 -2.62
CA VAL A 203 -14.55 3.86 -3.59
C VAL A 203 -13.79 5.17 -3.75
N GLU A 204 -14.47 6.25 -4.12
CA GLU A 204 -13.83 7.54 -4.40
C GLU A 204 -13.18 8.14 -3.14
N SER A 205 -13.82 8.04 -1.97
CA SER A 205 -13.22 8.42 -0.68
C SER A 205 -11.95 7.63 -0.38
N ARG A 206 -11.95 6.29 -0.59
CA ARG A 206 -10.74 5.45 -0.43
C ARG A 206 -9.64 5.85 -1.41
N MET A 207 -10.00 6.20 -2.64
CA MET A 207 -9.04 6.70 -3.62
C MET A 207 -8.53 8.11 -3.27
N GLY A 208 -9.16 8.84 -2.35
CA GLY A 208 -8.81 10.24 -2.08
C GLY A 208 -9.15 11.13 -3.26
N HIS A 209 -10.33 10.92 -3.83
CA HIS A 209 -10.95 11.77 -4.84
C HIS A 209 -12.12 12.54 -4.21
N GLU A 210 -12.35 13.76 -4.67
CA GLU A 210 -13.55 14.52 -4.32
C GLU A 210 -14.77 13.90 -5.02
N VAL A 211 -15.86 13.73 -4.27
CA VAL A 211 -17.14 13.31 -4.82
C VAL A 211 -17.98 14.55 -5.10
N PRO A 212 -18.26 14.89 -6.38
CA PRO A 212 -18.99 16.10 -6.70
C PRO A 212 -20.48 16.00 -6.32
N GLY A 213 -21.07 17.12 -5.93
CA GLY A 213 -22.52 17.26 -5.69
C GLY A 213 -22.96 16.90 -4.27
N VAL A 214 -24.29 16.75 -4.10
CA VAL A 214 -24.94 16.51 -2.80
C VAL A 214 -24.42 15.23 -2.12
N GLU A 215 -24.09 14.20 -2.90
CA GLU A 215 -23.53 12.95 -2.38
C GLU A 215 -22.24 13.19 -1.59
N GLY A 216 -21.33 14.05 -2.07
CA GLY A 216 -20.09 14.38 -1.37
C GLY A 216 -20.28 15.19 -0.08
N VAL A 217 -21.39 15.91 0.04
CA VAL A 217 -21.69 16.76 1.20
C VAL A 217 -22.31 15.98 2.35
N TYR A 218 -23.15 14.98 2.04
CA TYR A 218 -23.98 14.29 3.05
C TYR A 218 -23.61 12.83 3.30
N SER A 219 -22.68 12.26 2.53
CA SER A 219 -22.27 10.87 2.73
C SER A 219 -21.04 10.77 3.63
N SER A 220 -20.95 9.69 4.38
CA SER A 220 -19.77 9.31 5.15
C SER A 220 -19.48 7.82 4.95
N VAL A 221 -18.21 7.44 5.06
CA VAL A 221 -17.83 6.03 4.95
C VAL A 221 -18.18 5.33 6.26
N THR A 222 -19.13 4.40 6.20
CA THR A 222 -19.63 3.67 7.37
C THR A 222 -18.76 2.46 7.71
N VAL A 223 -18.84 1.98 8.96
CA VAL A 223 -18.13 0.76 9.40
C VAL A 223 -18.52 -0.48 8.56
N PRO A 224 -19.81 -0.73 8.24
CA PRO A 224 -20.17 -1.84 7.36
C PRO A 224 -19.54 -1.76 5.96
N MET A 225 -19.43 -0.57 5.37
CA MET A 225 -18.77 -0.39 4.07
C MET A 225 -17.28 -0.76 4.13
N GLU A 226 -16.58 -0.32 5.16
CA GLU A 226 -15.16 -0.68 5.35
C GLU A 226 -14.96 -2.18 5.58
N ARG A 227 -15.80 -2.81 6.40
CA ARG A 227 -15.74 -4.26 6.63
C ARG A 227 -16.01 -5.04 5.35
N ALA A 228 -16.93 -4.58 4.51
CA ALA A 228 -17.19 -5.19 3.21
C ALA A 228 -15.98 -5.06 2.27
N ILE A 229 -15.31 -3.91 2.25
CA ILE A 229 -14.06 -3.70 1.49
C ILE A 229 -12.97 -4.66 2.01
N MET A 230 -12.77 -4.76 3.33
CA MET A 230 -11.79 -5.70 3.90
C MET A 230 -12.09 -7.15 3.49
N LYS A 231 -13.36 -7.57 3.58
CA LYS A 231 -13.80 -8.92 3.23
C LYS A 231 -13.50 -9.26 1.77
N THR A 232 -13.91 -8.40 0.85
CA THR A 232 -13.71 -8.62 -0.60
C THR A 232 -12.24 -8.59 -1.01
N LEU A 233 -11.42 -7.72 -0.39
CA LEU A 233 -9.97 -7.73 -0.60
C LEU A 233 -9.30 -9.01 -0.04
N GLN A 234 -9.76 -9.53 1.11
CA GLN A 234 -9.32 -10.81 1.66
C GLN A 234 -9.68 -11.97 0.72
N GLU A 235 -10.92 -12.02 0.24
CA GLU A 235 -11.39 -13.05 -0.71
C GLU A 235 -10.57 -13.03 -2.01
N ARG A 236 -10.22 -11.85 -2.52
CA ARG A 236 -9.34 -11.71 -3.69
C ARG A 236 -7.95 -12.28 -3.45
N TRP A 237 -7.37 -12.05 -2.28
CA TRP A 237 -6.09 -12.67 -1.89
C TRP A 237 -6.20 -14.20 -1.80
N GLU A 238 -7.24 -14.70 -1.15
CA GLU A 238 -7.49 -16.14 -0.98
C GLU A 238 -7.74 -16.87 -2.29
N SER A 239 -8.32 -16.16 -3.28
CA SER A 239 -8.56 -16.69 -4.62
C SER A 239 -7.28 -16.99 -5.42
N VAL A 240 -6.12 -16.49 -4.99
CA VAL A 240 -4.85 -16.71 -5.69
C VAL A 240 -4.27 -18.09 -5.32
N PRO A 241 -4.25 -19.07 -6.23
CA PRO A 241 -3.64 -20.37 -5.97
C PRO A 241 -2.12 -20.24 -5.90
N GLY A 242 -1.50 -20.99 -4.99
CA GLY A 242 -0.05 -21.05 -4.87
C GLY A 242 0.61 -19.71 -4.52
N ARG A 243 -0.11 -18.76 -3.91
CA ARG A 243 0.47 -17.53 -3.35
C ARG A 243 1.55 -17.86 -2.31
N MET A 244 2.56 -17.00 -2.13
CA MET A 244 3.68 -17.30 -1.22
C MET A 244 3.23 -17.54 0.23
N GLY A 245 2.25 -16.79 0.73
CA GLY A 245 1.79 -16.92 2.12
C GLY A 245 2.95 -16.76 3.11
N ASP A 246 3.14 -17.72 4.01
CA ASP A 246 4.23 -17.69 4.99
C ASP A 246 5.62 -17.85 4.38
N ALA A 247 5.74 -18.40 3.16
CA ALA A 247 7.03 -18.56 2.48
C ALA A 247 7.66 -17.20 2.08
N VAL A 248 6.94 -16.08 2.24
CA VAL A 248 7.50 -14.73 2.11
C VAL A 248 8.69 -14.52 3.04
N TRP A 249 8.75 -15.22 4.17
CA TRP A 249 9.68 -14.91 5.25
C TRP A 249 10.85 -15.89 5.42
N GLY A 250 10.96 -16.91 4.57
CA GLY A 250 11.96 -17.98 4.69
C GLY A 250 11.34 -19.32 5.05
#